data_AF-A0A2I0F3Q2-F1
#
_entry.id   AF-A0A2I0F3Q2-F1
#
_cell.length_a   1.000
_cell.length_b   1.000
_cell.length_c   1.000
_cell.angle_alpha   90.00
_cell.angle_beta   90.00
_cell.angle_gamma   90.00
#
_symmetry.space_group_name_H-M   'P 1'
#
loop_
_entity.id
_entity.type
_entity.pdbx_description
1 polymer ?
#
loop_
_entity_poly.entity_id
_entity_poly.type
_entity_poly.pdbx_seq_one_letter_code
_entity_poly.pdbx_strand_id
1 'polypeptide(L)'
;MNTDFMNLGTDLKTFFNRYSEQRRLALYQALIRELANIRAQSKVTESIDKINSLKHQFKGVCRYLVLDLDTQIDGFKTAEQLYCAVDNIYEQVVAIEHEF
;
A
#
# COMPACT_ATOMS: atom_id res chain seq x y z
N MET A 1 -13.42 -0.56 14.34
CA MET A 1 -12.80 -1.88 14.06
C MET A 1 -11.30 -1.64 14.01
N ASN A 2 -10.52 -2.39 14.79
CA ASN A 2 -9.07 -2.34 14.75
C ASN A 2 -8.65 -3.12 13.50
N THR A 3 -8.23 -2.44 12.44
CA THR A 3 -7.68 -3.09 11.25
C THR A 3 -6.31 -3.64 11.63
N ASP A 4 -6.29 -4.85 12.20
CA ASP A 4 -5.04 -5.58 12.39
C ASP A 4 -4.43 -5.85 11.02
N PHE A 5 -3.17 -5.45 10.84
CA PHE A 5 -2.42 -5.65 9.60
C PHE A 5 -2.36 -7.13 9.14
N MET A 6 -2.71 -8.08 10.02
CA MET A 6 -2.77 -9.52 9.76
C MET A 6 -3.87 -9.95 8.77
N ASN A 7 -4.93 -9.15 8.54
CA ASN A 7 -6.03 -9.54 7.64
C ASN A 7 -6.00 -8.91 6.24
N LEU A 8 -5.02 -8.05 5.94
CA LEU A 8 -4.94 -7.37 4.65
C LEU A 8 -4.88 -8.34 3.47
N GLY A 9 -4.23 -9.50 3.61
CA GLY A 9 -4.02 -10.43 2.50
C GLY A 9 -5.33 -10.97 1.94
N THR A 10 -6.28 -11.28 2.82
CA THR A 10 -7.62 -11.74 2.44
C THR A 10 -8.43 -10.63 1.78
N ASP A 11 -8.34 -9.41 2.30
CA ASP A 11 -9.03 -8.24 1.73
C ASP A 11 -8.50 -7.90 0.34
N LEU A 12 -7.17 -7.93 0.16
CA LEU A 12 -6.50 -7.73 -1.12
C LEU A 12 -6.88 -8.82 -2.13
N LYS A 13 -6.82 -10.10 -1.75
CA LYS A 13 -7.27 -11.21 -2.63
C LYS A 13 -8.72 -11.00 -3.05
N THR A 14 -9.60 -10.65 -2.11
CA THR A 14 -11.00 -10.36 -2.38
C THR A 14 -11.19 -9.18 -3.32
N PHE A 15 -10.39 -8.12 -3.17
CA PHE A 15 -10.39 -6.97 -4.07
C PHE A 15 -10.02 -7.38 -5.50
N PHE A 16 -8.91 -8.10 -5.69
CA PHE A 16 -8.41 -8.49 -7.00
C PHE A 16 -9.27 -9.54 -7.71
N ASN A 17 -9.91 -10.44 -6.95
CA ASN A 17 -10.80 -11.46 -7.50
C ASN A 17 -12.07 -10.89 -8.17
N ARG A 18 -12.38 -9.60 -7.96
CA ARG A 18 -13.49 -8.91 -8.65
C ARG A 18 -13.20 -8.61 -10.12
N TYR A 19 -11.93 -8.72 -10.53
CA TYR A 19 -11.50 -8.40 -11.88
C TYR A 19 -11.17 -9.67 -12.67
N SER A 20 -11.37 -9.60 -13.99
CA SER A 20 -10.85 -10.61 -14.93
C SER A 20 -9.33 -10.72 -14.82
N GLU A 21 -8.79 -11.88 -15.16
CA GLU A 21 -7.36 -12.18 -15.06
C GLU A 21 -6.47 -11.13 -15.75
N GLN A 22 -6.76 -10.80 -17.01
CA GLN A 22 -6.00 -9.79 -17.75
C GLN A 22 -6.00 -8.41 -17.06
N ARG A 23 -7.15 -8.01 -16.51
CA ARG A 23 -7.27 -6.73 -15.79
C ARG A 23 -6.57 -6.81 -14.43
N ARG A 24 -6.61 -7.96 -13.76
CA ARG A 24 -5.95 -8.20 -12.48
C ARG A 24 -4.43 -8.06 -12.60
N LEU A 25 -3.82 -8.67 -13.61
CA LEU A 25 -2.38 -8.56 -13.87
C LEU A 25 -1.94 -7.10 -14.09
N ALA A 26 -2.68 -6.37 -14.93
CA ALA A 26 -2.38 -4.95 -15.16
C ALA A 26 -2.50 -4.12 -13.88
N LEU A 27 -3.47 -4.43 -13.01
CA LEU A 27 -3.64 -3.78 -11.73
C LEU A 27 -2.52 -4.10 -10.73
N TYR A 28 -2.07 -5.36 -10.65
CA TYR A 28 -0.91 -5.72 -9.82
C TYR A 28 0.33 -4.92 -10.23
N GLN A 29 0.66 -4.94 -11.53
CA GLN A 29 1.84 -4.24 -12.03
C GLN A 29 1.80 -2.73 -11.77
N ALA A 30 0.63 -2.09 -11.96
CA ALA A 30 0.46 -0.68 -11.66
C ALA A 30 0.65 -0.40 -10.16
N LEU A 31 0.02 -1.21 -9.31
CA LEU A 31 0.06 -1.04 -7.87
C LEU A 31 1.47 -1.29 -7.28
N ILE A 32 2.14 -2.34 -7.73
CA ILE A 32 3.52 -2.68 -7.35
C ILE A 32 4.45 -1.53 -7.69
N ARG A 33 4.30 -0.90 -8.87
CA ARG A 33 5.10 0.27 -9.26
C ARG A 33 4.87 1.46 -8.34
N GLU A 34 3.62 1.79 -8.05
CA GLU A 34 3.28 2.91 -7.16
C GLU A 34 3.81 2.67 -5.74
N LEU A 35 3.59 1.48 -5.19
CA LEU A 35 4.08 1.10 -3.87
C LEU A 35 5.62 1.09 -3.82
N ALA A 36 6.29 0.54 -4.84
CA ALA A 36 7.75 0.56 -4.94
C ALA A 36 8.30 1.99 -4.98
N ASN A 37 7.63 2.90 -5.68
CA ASN A 37 8.01 4.30 -5.76
C ASN A 37 7.89 5.01 -4.40
N ILE A 38 6.74 4.84 -3.71
CA ILE A 38 6.53 5.41 -2.37
C ILE A 38 7.54 4.81 -1.38
N ARG A 39 7.76 3.50 -1.44
CA ARG A 39 8.73 2.76 -0.62
C ARG A 39 10.14 3.31 -0.78
N ALA A 40 10.61 3.46 -2.01
CA ALA A 40 11.96 3.98 -2.30
C ALA A 40 12.13 5.42 -1.81
N GLN A 41 11.14 6.28 -2.01
CA GLN A 41 11.18 7.67 -1.55
C GLN A 41 11.11 7.79 -0.03
N SER A 42 10.38 6.89 0.65
CA SER A 42 10.28 6.87 2.11
C SER A 42 11.59 6.46 2.77
N LYS A 43 12.44 5.64 2.13
CA LYS A 43 13.76 5.25 2.68
C LYS A 43 14.77 6.38 2.80
N VAL A 44 14.65 7.41 1.95
CA VAL A 44 15.71 8.42 1.76
C VAL A 44 15.28 9.82 2.16
N THR A 45 14.02 10.01 2.58
CA THR A 45 13.48 11.33 2.84
C THR A 45 13.59 11.73 4.30
N GLU A 46 14.11 12.93 4.54
CA GLU A 46 14.19 13.56 5.86
C GLU A 46 13.26 14.80 5.96
N SER A 47 12.60 15.17 4.85
CA SER A 47 11.72 16.33 4.78
C SER A 47 10.30 15.99 5.22
N ILE A 48 9.78 16.74 6.19
CA ILE A 48 8.40 16.59 6.69
C ILE A 48 7.37 16.82 5.56
N ASP A 49 7.58 17.80 4.69
CA ASP A 49 6.68 18.06 3.56
C ASP A 49 6.65 16.88 2.59
N LYS A 50 7.81 16.28 2.36
CA LYS A 50 7.91 15.09 1.53
C LYS A 50 7.23 13.88 2.17
N ILE A 51 7.40 13.67 3.47
CA ILE A 51 6.66 12.65 4.23
C ILE A 51 5.15 12.86 4.10
N ASN A 52 4.66 14.09 4.25
CA ASN A 52 3.24 14.42 4.11
C ASN A 52 2.70 14.17 2.69
N SER A 53 3.49 14.49 1.67
CA SER A 53 3.16 14.18 0.28
C SER A 53 3.07 12.67 0.04
N LEU A 54 4.03 11.89 0.55
CA LEU A 54 4.04 10.44 0.45
C LEU A 54 2.89 9.79 1.25
N LYS A 55 2.55 10.32 2.44
CA LYS A 55 1.36 9.91 3.19
C LYS A 55 0.09 10.11 2.36
N HIS A 56 -0.05 11.25 1.68
CA HIS A 56 -1.21 11.52 0.83
C HIS A 56 -1.31 10.52 -0.35
N GLN A 57 -0.19 10.24 -1.01
CA GLN A 57 -0.12 9.23 -2.07
C GLN A 57 -0.50 7.84 -1.54
N PHE A 58 0.06 7.45 -0.41
CA PHE A 58 -0.20 6.16 0.21
C PHE A 58 -1.67 6.01 0.64
N LYS A 59 -2.29 7.06 1.19
CA LYS A 59 -3.75 7.08 1.43
C LYS A 59 -4.57 6.90 0.15
N GLY A 60 -4.12 7.48 -0.96
CA GLY A 60 -4.75 7.27 -2.27
C GLY A 60 -4.76 5.79 -2.66
N VAL A 61 -3.62 5.12 -2.47
CA VAL A 61 -3.48 3.67 -2.70
C VAL A 61 -4.38 2.87 -1.76
N CYS A 62 -4.35 3.13 -0.45
CA CYS A 62 -5.19 2.41 0.51
C CYS A 62 -6.68 2.56 0.21
N ARG A 63 -7.15 3.76 -0.12
CA ARG A 63 -8.55 4.00 -0.52
C ARG A 63 -8.93 3.27 -1.80
N TYR A 64 -8.03 3.24 -2.79
CA TYR A 64 -8.25 2.45 -4.01
C TYR A 64 -8.45 0.95 -3.70
N LEU A 65 -7.67 0.43 -2.75
CA LEU A 65 -7.75 -0.95 -2.27
C LEU A 65 -8.89 -1.19 -1.27
N VAL A 66 -9.67 -0.16 -0.94
CA VAL A 66 -10.77 -0.23 0.05
C VAL A 66 -10.25 -0.58 1.45
N LEU A 67 -9.06 -0.11 1.80
CA LEU A 67 -8.43 -0.27 3.11
C LEU A 67 -8.63 0.99 3.95
N ASP A 68 -9.30 0.86 5.09
CA ASP A 68 -9.54 1.96 6.02
C ASP A 68 -8.32 2.19 6.94
N LEU A 69 -7.32 2.89 6.40
CA LEU A 69 -6.04 3.15 7.07
C LEU A 69 -5.71 4.65 7.21
N ASP A 70 -6.58 5.55 6.74
CA ASP A 70 -6.30 6.99 6.69
C ASP A 70 -5.89 7.57 8.04
N THR A 71 -6.62 7.22 9.11
CA THR A 71 -6.34 7.67 10.49
C THR A 71 -5.00 7.14 11.00
N GLN A 72 -4.66 5.89 10.67
CA GLN A 72 -3.38 5.29 11.08
C GLN A 72 -2.22 5.99 10.37
N ILE A 73 -2.38 6.25 9.06
CA ILE A 73 -1.39 6.94 8.24
C ILE A 73 -1.17 8.37 8.75
N ASP A 74 -2.23 9.09 9.15
CA ASP A 74 -2.10 10.42 9.74
C ASP A 74 -1.21 10.43 10.99
N GLY A 75 -1.24 9.35 11.77
CA GLY A 75 -0.42 9.16 12.96
C GLY A 75 1.08 8.95 12.69
N PHE A 76 1.49 8.67 11.45
CA PHE A 76 2.90 8.48 11.12
C PHE A 76 3.67 9.80 11.23
N LYS A 77 4.73 9.78 12.05
CA LYS A 77 5.60 10.92 12.37
C LYS A 77 6.97 10.83 11.70
N THR A 78 7.38 9.64 11.28
CA THR A 78 8.68 9.40 10.67
C THR A 78 8.55 8.73 9.31
N ALA A 79 9.56 8.92 8.47
CA ALA A 79 9.65 8.25 7.17
C ALA A 79 9.72 6.72 7.34
N GLU A 80 10.36 6.24 8.41
CA GLU A 80 10.44 4.80 8.74
C GLU A 80 9.07 4.17 8.99
N GLN A 81 8.19 4.86 9.74
CA GLN A 81 6.83 4.36 9.98
C GLN A 81 6.03 4.24 8.67
N LEU A 82 6.16 5.24 7.80
CA LEU A 82 5.55 5.21 6.48
C LEU A 82 6.15 4.09 5.62
N TYR A 83 7.47 3.95 5.62
CA TYR A 83 8.19 2.90 4.91
C TYR A 83 7.68 1.52 5.30
N CYS A 84 7.67 1.19 6.59
CA CYS A 84 7.22 -0.12 7.08
C CYS A 84 5.76 -0.41 6.69
N ALA A 85 4.88 0.58 6.75
CA ALA A 85 3.48 0.42 6.35
C ALA A 85 3.33 0.16 4.85
N VAL A 86 4.06 0.92 4.01
CA VAL A 86 4.07 0.74 2.55
C VAL A 86 4.68 -0.61 2.18
N ASP A 87 5.77 -1.00 2.84
CA ASP A 87 6.49 -2.26 2.60
C ASP A 87 5.59 -3.47 2.89
N ASN A 88 4.85 -3.45 4.00
CA ASN A 88 3.92 -4.53 4.33
C ASN A 88 2.84 -4.72 3.24
N ILE A 89 2.22 -3.63 2.74
CA ILE A 89 1.23 -3.74 1.65
C ILE A 89 1.91 -4.21 0.36
N TYR A 90 3.10 -3.69 0.04
CA TYR A 90 3.87 -4.11 -1.12
C TYR A 90 4.16 -5.62 -1.11
N GLU A 91 4.67 -6.16 -0.02
CA GLU A 91 4.99 -7.57 0.12
C GLU A 91 3.75 -8.45 -0.03
N GLN A 92 2.62 -8.03 0.53
CA GLN A 92 1.35 -8.77 0.37
C GLN A 92 0.85 -8.74 -1.08
N VAL A 93 0.91 -7.60 -1.76
CA VAL A 93 0.50 -7.50 -3.17
C VAL A 93 1.38 -8.38 -4.06
N VAL A 94 2.70 -8.37 -3.86
CA VAL A 94 3.65 -9.21 -4.61
C VAL A 94 3.42 -10.69 -4.32
N ALA A 95 3.19 -11.06 -3.06
CA ALA A 95 2.90 -12.45 -2.69
C ALA A 95 1.64 -12.96 -3.40
N ILE A 96 0.57 -12.14 -3.45
CA ILE A 96 -0.68 -12.50 -4.12
C ILE A 96 -0.51 -12.57 -5.64
N GLU A 97 0.27 -11.68 -6.25
CA GLU A 97 0.55 -11.74 -7.70
C GLU A 97 1.20 -13.07 -8.08
N HIS A 98 2.14 -13.58 -7.27
CA HIS A 98 2.82 -14.86 -7.52
C HIS A 98 1.99 -16.12 -7.25
N GLU A 99 0.78 -16.01 -6.67
CA GLU A 99 -0.11 -17.14 -6.45
C GLU A 99 -0.96 -17.52 -7.69
N PHE A 100 -0.96 -16.68 -8.73
CA PHE A 100 -1.69 -16.88 -9.98
C PHE A 100 -0.73 -17.09 -11.16
#